data_AF-A0A523LPB3-F1
#
_entry.id   AF-A0A523LPB3-F1
#
_cell.length_a   1.000
_cell.length_b   1.000
_cell.length_c   1.000
_cell.angle_alpha   90.00
_cell.angle_beta   90.00
_cell.angle_gamma   90.00
#
_symmetry.space_group_name_H-M   'P 1'
#
loop_
_entity.id
_entity.type
_entity.pdbx_description
1 polymer ?
#
loop_
_entity_poly.entity_id
_entity_poly.type
_entity_poly.pdbx_seq_one_letter_code
_entity_poly.pdbx_strand_id
1 'polypeptide(L)'
;MSNDKFVIAPHMRLQEWVAEEKGYFADEGLEYEFAEPLQSKDGKVHDLGNNVGAFQTFEEGRICNVSSACHWTINVAAASGQGKLFRDAYCAAPAGIFVAADSDLESPAGLADVPVSVGYQSGSHYTREVFDESREWVAAHGIFPDGNPGSGDYAQATIGILS
;
A
#
# COMPACT_ATOMS: atom_id res chain seq x y z
N MET A 1 26.20 -20.06 2.02
CA MET A 1 25.08 -19.13 1.75
C MET A 1 25.45 -17.85 2.47
N SER A 2 25.33 -16.67 1.84
CA SER A 2 25.76 -15.44 2.53
C SER A 2 24.90 -15.26 3.78
N ASN A 3 25.56 -14.91 4.88
CA ASN A 3 24.98 -14.71 6.20
C ASN A 3 24.40 -13.28 6.29
N ASP A 4 23.77 -12.84 5.21
CA ASP A 4 23.28 -11.46 5.10
C ASP A 4 21.94 -11.40 5.82
N LYS A 5 21.89 -10.59 6.88
CA LYS A 5 20.68 -10.37 7.66
C LYS A 5 19.55 -9.89 6.77
N PHE A 6 18.38 -10.50 6.94
CA PHE A 6 17.17 -10.11 6.25
C PHE A 6 16.55 -8.87 6.91
N VAL A 7 16.47 -7.77 6.20
CA VAL A 7 15.95 -6.50 6.70
C VAL A 7 14.45 -6.42 6.44
N ILE A 8 13.66 -6.27 7.50
CA ILE A 8 12.19 -6.25 7.45
C ILE A 8 11.69 -4.86 7.87
N ALA A 9 10.93 -4.19 7.00
CA ALA A 9 10.18 -2.98 7.32
C ALA A 9 8.70 -3.34 7.59
N PRO A 10 8.27 -3.46 8.87
CA PRO A 10 6.95 -3.98 9.20
C PRO A 10 5.81 -3.01 8.86
N HIS A 11 6.04 -1.69 8.75
CA HIS A 11 5.01 -0.71 8.32
C HIS A 11 3.62 -0.92 8.97
N MET A 12 3.58 -1.09 10.30
CA MET A 12 2.37 -1.34 11.11
C MET A 12 1.70 -2.71 10.95
N ARG A 13 2.32 -3.65 10.23
CA ARG A 13 1.84 -5.02 10.10
C ARG A 13 2.17 -5.85 11.35
N LEU A 14 1.23 -6.73 11.73
CA LEU A 14 1.31 -7.50 12.96
C LEU A 14 2.05 -8.84 12.78
N GLN A 15 2.01 -9.44 11.60
CA GLN A 15 2.51 -10.80 11.39
C GLN A 15 4.01 -10.95 11.65
N GLU A 16 4.81 -9.92 11.41
CA GLU A 16 6.24 -9.92 11.71
C GLU A 16 6.51 -10.00 13.22
N TRP A 17 5.70 -9.30 14.03
CA TRP A 17 5.78 -9.36 15.49
C TRP A 17 5.31 -10.71 16.03
N VAL A 18 4.28 -11.29 15.42
CA VAL A 18 3.83 -12.65 15.76
C VAL A 18 4.91 -13.68 15.42
N ALA A 19 5.57 -13.54 14.26
CA ALA A 19 6.65 -14.43 13.85
C ALA A 19 7.87 -14.37 14.78
N GLU A 20 8.22 -13.17 15.26
CA GLU A 20 9.24 -12.98 16.30
C GLU A 20 8.81 -13.64 17.63
N GLU A 21 7.63 -13.28 18.16
CA GLU A 21 7.18 -13.79 19.46
C GLU A 21 7.05 -15.32 19.49
N LYS A 22 6.63 -15.92 18.37
CA LYS A 22 6.47 -17.37 18.25
C LYS A 22 7.74 -18.11 17.83
N GLY A 23 8.84 -17.39 17.54
CA GLY A 23 10.12 -17.98 17.15
C GLY A 23 10.17 -18.52 15.72
N TYR A 24 9.21 -18.17 14.85
CA TYR A 24 9.13 -18.73 13.50
C TYR A 24 10.33 -18.38 12.62
N PHE A 25 10.93 -17.19 12.79
CA PHE A 25 12.17 -16.86 12.10
C PHE A 25 13.33 -17.76 12.53
N ALA A 26 13.44 -18.05 13.83
CA ALA A 26 14.49 -18.92 14.37
C ALA A 26 14.28 -20.38 13.95
N ASP A 27 13.04 -20.86 13.94
CA ASP A 27 12.68 -22.21 13.47
C ASP A 27 13.08 -22.46 12.01
N GLU A 28 13.00 -21.41 11.17
CA GLU A 28 13.44 -21.44 9.77
C GLU A 28 14.94 -21.10 9.59
N GLY A 29 15.67 -20.85 10.68
CA GLY A 29 17.09 -20.50 10.65
C GLY A 29 17.39 -19.15 9.99
N LEU A 30 16.44 -18.21 10.03
CA LEU A 30 16.56 -16.88 9.43
C LEU A 30 17.18 -15.88 10.41
N GLU A 31 18.32 -15.30 10.03
CA GLU A 31 18.84 -14.08 10.68
C GLU A 31 18.17 -12.85 10.08
N TYR A 32 17.59 -11.99 10.92
CA TYR A 32 16.86 -10.81 10.45
C TYR A 32 17.03 -9.60 11.37
N GLU A 33 16.62 -8.43 10.89
CA GLU A 33 16.47 -7.21 11.67
C GLU A 33 15.24 -6.40 11.24
N PHE A 34 14.60 -5.73 12.20
CA PHE A 34 13.52 -4.79 11.91
C PHE A 34 14.07 -3.40 11.63
N ALA A 35 13.84 -2.89 10.42
CA ALA A 35 14.02 -1.48 10.10
C ALA A 35 12.77 -0.72 10.55
N GLU A 36 12.84 -0.02 11.69
CA GLU A 36 11.71 0.74 12.23
C GLU A 36 11.44 2.02 11.41
N PRO A 37 10.23 2.19 10.82
CA PRO A 37 9.87 3.45 10.17
C PRO A 37 9.15 4.44 11.11
N LEU A 38 8.86 4.09 12.37
CA LEU A 38 8.02 4.90 13.27
C LEU A 38 8.83 5.51 14.42
N GLN A 39 9.81 6.35 14.09
CA GLN A 39 10.67 6.99 15.09
C GLN A 39 10.22 8.40 15.54
N SER A 40 9.20 9.01 14.93
CA SER A 40 8.78 10.38 15.27
C SER A 40 7.34 10.45 15.75
N LYS A 41 7.15 11.20 16.83
CA LYS A 41 5.85 11.55 17.43
C LYS A 41 5.10 12.63 16.64
N ASP A 42 5.76 13.21 15.64
CA ASP A 42 5.27 14.40 14.94
C ASP A 42 4.50 14.03 13.67
N GLY A 43 4.44 12.73 13.32
CA GLY A 43 3.68 12.19 12.18
C GLY A 43 4.27 12.52 10.80
N LYS A 44 5.43 13.19 10.74
CA LYS A 44 6.02 13.67 9.48
C LYS A 44 6.96 12.69 8.79
N VAL A 45 7.21 11.51 9.36
CA VAL A 45 8.18 10.55 8.78
C VAL A 45 7.80 10.14 7.35
N HIS A 46 6.51 10.18 7.02
CA HIS A 46 6.00 9.83 5.70
C HIS A 46 5.76 11.05 4.80
N ASP A 47 6.01 12.27 5.27
CA ASP A 47 6.04 13.47 4.43
C ASP A 47 7.45 13.64 3.87
N LEU A 48 7.66 13.09 2.68
CA LEU A 48 8.93 13.16 1.96
C LEU A 48 9.09 14.47 1.16
N GLY A 49 8.09 15.35 1.20
CA GLY A 49 8.03 16.55 0.37
C GLY A 49 7.94 16.24 -1.13
N ASN A 50 7.89 17.30 -1.94
CA ASN A 50 8.04 17.24 -3.40
C ASN A 50 7.17 16.18 -4.12
N ASN A 51 5.95 15.93 -3.62
CA ASN A 51 5.02 14.95 -4.20
C ASN A 51 5.61 13.52 -4.31
N VAL A 52 6.57 13.18 -3.44
CA VAL A 52 7.18 11.86 -3.35
C VAL A 52 6.28 10.94 -2.52
N GLY A 53 5.83 9.85 -3.13
CA GLY A 53 4.97 8.85 -2.51
C GLY A 53 5.68 7.51 -2.33
N ALA A 54 4.92 6.52 -1.87
CA ALA A 54 5.45 5.18 -1.61
C ALA A 54 6.02 4.53 -2.88
N PHE A 55 5.48 4.80 -4.07
CA PHE A 55 5.99 4.23 -5.33
C PHE A 55 7.42 4.69 -5.62
N GLN A 56 7.71 5.99 -5.52
CA GLN A 56 9.06 6.53 -5.76
C GLN A 56 10.11 5.88 -4.85
N THR A 57 9.75 5.55 -3.61
CA THR A 57 10.67 4.82 -2.71
C THR A 57 10.98 3.39 -3.18
N PHE A 58 10.10 2.76 -3.99
CA PHE A 58 10.42 1.50 -4.67
C PHE A 58 11.34 1.73 -5.87
N GLU A 59 11.15 2.82 -6.63
CA GLU A 59 12.01 3.18 -7.76
C GLU A 59 13.45 3.46 -7.33
N GLU A 60 13.62 4.16 -6.21
CA GLU A 60 14.93 4.47 -5.62
C GLU A 60 15.63 3.22 -5.04
N GLY A 61 14.88 2.14 -4.82
CA GLY A 61 15.36 0.94 -4.16
C GLY A 61 15.29 1.07 -2.64
N ARG A 62 14.41 0.27 -2.02
CA ARG A 62 14.34 0.19 -0.56
C ARG A 62 15.50 -0.66 -0.02
N ILE A 63 16.05 -0.24 1.11
CA ILE A 63 17.12 -0.97 1.82
C ILE A 63 16.64 -2.26 2.49
N CYS A 64 15.33 -2.50 2.55
CA CYS A 64 14.74 -3.67 3.18
C CYS A 64 14.36 -4.76 2.17
N ASN A 65 14.50 -6.01 2.58
CA ASN A 65 14.10 -7.18 1.79
C ASN A 65 12.58 -7.41 1.83
N VAL A 66 11.92 -7.07 2.94
CA VAL A 66 10.46 -7.11 3.07
C VAL A 66 9.93 -5.74 3.46
N SER A 67 8.95 -5.25 2.71
CA SER A 67 8.26 -4.00 2.99
C SER A 67 6.79 -4.09 2.62
N SER A 68 6.03 -3.03 2.90
CA SER A 68 4.68 -2.89 2.38
C SER A 68 4.38 -1.46 1.96
N ALA A 69 3.29 -1.32 1.25
CA ALA A 69 2.60 -0.09 0.92
C ALA A 69 1.12 -0.44 0.69
N CYS A 70 0.29 0.51 0.27
CA CYS A 70 -1.06 0.21 -0.17
C CYS A 70 -1.02 -0.73 -1.39
N HIS A 71 -2.10 -1.48 -1.61
CA HIS A 71 -2.19 -2.49 -2.67
C HIS A 71 -1.86 -1.93 -4.06
N TRP A 72 -2.35 -0.72 -4.35
CA TRP A 72 -2.05 -0.01 -5.59
C TRP A 72 -0.55 0.17 -5.80
N THR A 73 0.16 0.74 -4.84
CA THR A 73 1.62 0.95 -4.96
C THR A 73 2.38 -0.35 -5.14
N ILE A 74 2.03 -1.41 -4.40
CA ILE A 74 2.73 -2.69 -4.52
C ILE A 74 2.49 -3.33 -5.90
N ASN A 75 1.27 -3.25 -6.44
CA ASN A 75 0.98 -3.78 -7.77
C ASN A 75 1.78 -3.03 -8.84
N VAL A 76 1.81 -1.70 -8.79
CA VAL A 76 2.56 -0.90 -9.76
C VAL A 76 4.06 -1.18 -9.62
N ALA A 77 4.62 -1.18 -8.41
CA ALA A 77 6.01 -1.53 -8.18
C ALA A 77 6.35 -2.93 -8.73
N ALA A 78 5.55 -3.95 -8.43
CA ALA A 78 5.76 -5.31 -8.93
C ALA A 78 5.65 -5.40 -10.46
N ALA A 79 4.66 -4.74 -11.07
CA ALA A 79 4.48 -4.71 -12.52
C ALA A 79 5.63 -3.98 -13.23
N SER A 80 6.19 -2.93 -12.62
CA SER A 80 7.38 -2.23 -13.10
C SER A 80 8.70 -2.94 -12.78
N GLY A 81 8.66 -4.16 -12.23
CA GLY A 81 9.85 -4.96 -11.93
C GLY A 81 10.58 -4.60 -10.63
N GLN A 82 9.99 -3.75 -9.80
CA GLN A 82 10.54 -3.29 -8.52
C GLN A 82 10.10 -4.20 -7.37
N GLY A 83 10.60 -5.44 -7.39
CA GLY A 83 10.36 -6.44 -6.36
C GLY A 83 9.27 -7.46 -6.73
N LYS A 84 8.76 -8.17 -5.71
CA LYS A 84 7.73 -9.21 -5.86
C LYS A 84 6.62 -9.00 -4.84
N LEU A 85 5.37 -9.20 -5.27
CA LEU A 85 4.21 -9.20 -4.39
C LEU A 85 4.05 -10.58 -3.73
N PHE A 86 3.94 -10.61 -2.40
CA PHE A 86 3.45 -11.77 -1.66
C PHE A 86 1.96 -11.61 -1.38
N ARG A 87 1.12 -12.26 -2.20
CA ARG A 87 -0.35 -12.05 -2.19
C ARG A 87 -1.06 -12.63 -0.97
N ASP A 88 -0.48 -13.65 -0.34
CA ASP A 88 -1.17 -14.43 0.69
C ASP A 88 -1.14 -13.73 2.07
N ALA A 89 -0.29 -12.71 2.25
CA ALA A 89 -0.27 -11.84 3.43
C ALA A 89 -1.01 -10.50 3.16
N TYR A 90 -2.21 -10.59 2.61
CA TYR A 90 -3.05 -9.42 2.31
C TYR A 90 -3.94 -9.04 3.50
N CYS A 91 -4.06 -7.74 3.76
CA CYS A 91 -5.00 -7.20 4.75
C CYS A 91 -5.92 -6.19 4.06
N ALA A 92 -7.24 -6.37 4.24
CA ALA A 92 -8.24 -5.39 3.88
C ALA A 92 -8.73 -4.69 5.15
N ALA A 93 -8.44 -3.41 5.27
CA ALA A 93 -8.98 -2.56 6.32
C ALA A 93 -10.14 -1.73 5.76
N PRO A 94 -11.28 -1.63 6.46
CA PRO A 94 -12.29 -0.62 6.14
C PRO A 94 -11.66 0.77 6.15
N ALA A 95 -11.94 1.56 5.12
CA ALA A 95 -11.56 2.96 5.04
C ALA A 95 -12.81 3.84 5.19
N GLY A 96 -12.64 5.04 5.75
CA GLY A 96 -13.72 5.99 5.95
C GLY A 96 -13.22 7.42 6.06
N ILE A 97 -14.10 8.37 5.79
CA ILE A 97 -13.87 9.79 6.09
C ILE A 97 -14.28 9.99 7.55
N PHE A 98 -13.34 10.44 8.37
CA PHE A 98 -13.59 10.75 9.77
C PHE A 98 -13.67 12.27 9.94
N VAL A 99 -14.64 12.72 10.70
CA VAL A 99 -14.85 14.14 11.04
C VAL A 99 -14.70 14.33 12.54
N ALA A 100 -14.56 15.59 12.98
CA ALA A 100 -14.56 15.91 14.41
C ALA A 100 -15.88 15.46 15.06
N ALA A 101 -15.83 15.10 16.35
CA ALA A 101 -16.99 14.56 17.06
C ALA A 101 -18.17 15.55 17.16
N ASP A 102 -17.89 16.85 17.05
CA ASP A 102 -18.84 17.97 17.05
C ASP A 102 -19.16 18.50 15.64
N SER A 103 -18.79 17.77 14.59
CA SER A 103 -19.09 18.16 13.21
C SER A 103 -20.56 17.92 12.84
N ASP A 104 -21.16 18.87 12.12
CA ASP A 104 -22.50 18.73 11.54
C ASP A 104 -22.55 17.75 10.34
N LEU A 105 -21.40 17.18 9.92
CA LEU A 105 -21.30 16.24 8.81
C LEU A 105 -21.66 14.81 9.25
N GLU A 106 -22.91 14.43 9.04
CA GLU A 106 -23.41 13.09 9.43
C GLU A 106 -23.48 12.08 8.27
N SER A 107 -23.29 12.54 7.02
CA SER A 107 -23.33 11.68 5.84
C SER A 107 -22.43 12.18 4.72
N PRO A 108 -22.03 11.32 3.77
CA PRO A 108 -21.23 11.74 2.61
C PRO A 108 -21.87 12.86 1.78
N ALA A 109 -23.20 12.96 1.75
CA ALA A 109 -23.90 14.03 1.03
C ALA A 109 -23.57 15.43 1.59
N GLY A 110 -23.22 15.53 2.88
CA GLY A 110 -22.79 16.78 3.50
C GLY A 110 -21.44 17.28 2.99
N LEU A 111 -20.68 16.46 2.24
CA LEU A 111 -19.42 16.87 1.62
C LEU A 111 -19.61 17.53 0.25
N ALA A 112 -20.86 17.69 -0.21
CA ALA A 112 -21.14 18.45 -1.42
C ALA A 112 -20.54 19.87 -1.29
N ASP A 113 -19.76 20.27 -2.29
CA ASP A 113 -19.07 21.57 -2.34
C ASP A 113 -18.08 21.84 -1.18
N VAL A 114 -17.76 20.84 -0.36
CA VAL A 114 -16.73 20.93 0.67
C VAL A 114 -15.37 20.60 0.06
N PRO A 115 -14.35 21.47 0.21
CA PRO A 115 -13.00 21.14 -0.23
C PRO A 115 -12.45 19.93 0.52
N VAL A 116 -12.19 18.83 -0.20
CA VAL A 116 -11.53 17.62 0.32
C VAL A 116 -10.17 17.46 -0.35
N SER A 117 -9.10 17.47 0.44
CA SER A 117 -7.75 17.20 -0.07
C SER A 117 -7.48 15.71 -0.15
N VAL A 118 -6.91 15.27 -1.25
CA VAL A 118 -6.40 13.91 -1.44
C VAL A 118 -4.89 13.96 -1.67
N GLY A 119 -4.16 12.95 -1.22
CA GLY A 119 -2.71 12.90 -1.43
C GLY A 119 -2.37 12.79 -2.92
N TYR A 120 -1.34 13.51 -3.37
CA TYR A 120 -0.92 13.54 -4.78
C TYR A 120 -0.51 12.17 -5.33
N GLN A 121 -0.11 11.21 -4.50
CA GLN A 121 0.22 9.84 -4.94
C GLN A 121 -0.77 8.80 -4.38
N SER A 122 -1.95 9.24 -3.92
CA SER A 122 -2.94 8.38 -3.28
C SER A 122 -3.98 7.89 -4.27
N GLY A 123 -3.76 6.73 -4.90
CA GLY A 123 -4.78 5.95 -5.63
C GLY A 123 -5.33 6.58 -6.93
N SER A 124 -5.63 7.87 -6.93
CA SER A 124 -6.26 8.66 -8.00
C SER A 124 -5.27 9.23 -9.03
N HIS A 125 -3.97 9.24 -8.71
CA HIS A 125 -2.91 9.66 -9.63
C HIS A 125 -2.25 8.48 -10.34
N TYR A 126 -2.64 7.24 -10.04
CA TYR A 126 -2.39 6.13 -10.94
C TYR A 126 -3.30 6.37 -12.14
N THR A 127 -2.68 6.85 -13.21
CA THR A 127 -3.37 7.25 -14.42
C THR A 127 -4.18 6.08 -14.99
N ARG A 128 -5.10 6.36 -15.91
CA ARG A 128 -5.87 5.31 -16.60
C ARG A 128 -4.95 4.22 -17.16
N GLU A 129 -3.81 4.63 -17.69
CA GLU A 129 -2.79 3.74 -18.22
C GLU A 129 -2.28 2.78 -17.14
N VAL A 130 -1.96 3.27 -15.95
CA VAL A 130 -1.49 2.43 -14.84
C VAL A 130 -2.58 1.48 -14.33
N PHE A 131 -3.84 1.93 -14.33
CA PHE A 131 -4.99 1.08 -14.01
C PHE A 131 -5.13 -0.06 -15.02
N ASP A 132 -5.06 0.24 -16.32
CA ASP A 132 -5.20 -0.74 -17.39
C ASP A 132 -4.02 -1.73 -17.39
N GLU A 133 -2.78 -1.25 -17.31
CA GLU A 133 -1.56 -2.07 -17.24
C GLU A 133 -1.55 -3.00 -16.03
N SER A 134 -1.98 -2.51 -14.86
CA SER A 134 -2.06 -3.34 -13.64
C SER A 134 -3.06 -4.48 -13.81
N ARG A 135 -4.19 -4.24 -14.48
CA ARG A 135 -5.21 -5.28 -14.72
C ARG A 135 -4.74 -6.31 -15.74
N GLU A 136 -4.06 -5.88 -16.80
CA GLU A 136 -3.42 -6.80 -17.76
C GLU A 136 -2.37 -7.67 -17.08
N TRP A 137 -1.52 -7.07 -16.25
CA TRP A 137 -0.51 -7.80 -15.50
C TRP A 137 -1.13 -8.82 -14.53
N VAL A 138 -2.14 -8.42 -13.75
CA VAL A 138 -2.88 -9.29 -12.82
C VAL A 138 -3.51 -10.48 -13.54
N ALA A 139 -4.11 -10.25 -14.73
CA ALA A 139 -4.69 -11.30 -15.56
C ALA A 139 -3.63 -12.26 -16.09
N ALA A 140 -2.51 -11.74 -16.60
CA ALA A 140 -1.40 -12.54 -17.12
C ALA A 140 -0.75 -13.44 -16.06
N HIS A 141 -0.81 -13.04 -14.79
CA HIS A 141 -0.19 -13.76 -13.68
C HIS A 141 -1.18 -14.61 -12.86
N GLY A 142 -2.44 -14.72 -13.30
CA GLY A 142 -3.44 -15.62 -12.70
C GLY A 142 -3.67 -15.36 -11.21
N ILE A 143 -3.61 -14.09 -10.78
CA ILE A 143 -3.69 -13.74 -9.37
C ILE A 143 -5.08 -14.01 -8.80
N PHE A 144 -6.13 -13.82 -9.59
CA PHE A 144 -7.51 -14.14 -9.26
C PHE A 144 -8.00 -15.38 -10.03
N PRO A 145 -8.96 -16.15 -9.47
CA PRO A 145 -9.65 -17.19 -10.22
C PRO A 145 -10.20 -16.59 -11.52
N ASP A 146 -9.89 -17.23 -12.65
CA ASP A 146 -10.26 -16.81 -14.01
C ASP A 146 -9.53 -15.57 -14.56
N GLY A 147 -8.48 -15.08 -13.89
CA GLY A 147 -7.70 -13.93 -14.35
C GLY A 147 -8.46 -12.61 -14.31
N ASN A 148 -9.63 -12.58 -13.66
CA ASN A 148 -10.52 -11.43 -13.62
C ASN A 148 -10.44 -10.72 -12.26
N PRO A 149 -9.88 -9.49 -12.18
CA PRO A 149 -9.88 -8.69 -10.96
C PRO A 149 -11.24 -8.10 -10.57
N GLY A 150 -12.34 -8.48 -11.25
CA GLY A 150 -13.69 -7.94 -11.06
C GLY A 150 -14.07 -6.86 -12.08
N SER A 151 -15.31 -6.37 -12.03
CA SER A 151 -15.95 -5.58 -13.11
C SER A 151 -15.63 -4.07 -13.14
N GLY A 152 -14.69 -3.56 -12.35
CA GLY A 152 -14.47 -2.11 -12.26
C GLY A 152 -13.93 -1.53 -13.57
N ASP A 153 -14.72 -0.68 -14.24
CA ASP A 153 -14.21 0.30 -15.21
C ASP A 153 -13.35 1.33 -14.45
N TYR A 154 -12.28 1.85 -15.05
CA TYR A 154 -11.51 2.96 -14.47
C TYR A 154 -12.41 4.10 -14.01
N ALA A 155 -13.43 4.44 -14.81
CA ALA A 155 -14.40 5.49 -14.45
C ALA A 155 -15.26 5.15 -13.22
N GLN A 156 -15.43 3.88 -12.90
CA GLN A 156 -16.11 3.38 -11.71
C GLN A 156 -15.16 3.11 -10.54
N ALA A 157 -13.87 2.91 -10.83
CA ALA A 157 -12.80 2.81 -9.84
C ALA A 157 -12.40 4.18 -9.29
N THR A 158 -12.67 5.25 -10.04
CA THR A 158 -12.64 6.64 -9.57
C THR A 158 -14.02 7.03 -9.06
N ILE A 159 -14.17 7.28 -7.75
CA ILE A 159 -15.37 7.96 -7.24
C ILE A 159 -15.21 9.46 -7.57
N GLY A 160 -15.73 9.86 -8.73
CA GLY A 160 -15.98 11.27 -9.04
C GLY A 160 -17.39 11.64 -8.58
N ILE A 161 -17.54 12.74 -7.84
CA ILE A 161 -18.86 13.33 -7.58
C ILE A 161 -19.34 13.88 -8.93
N LEU A 162 -20.25 13.17 -9.59
CA LEU A 162 -20.94 13.67 -10.78
C LEU A 162 -22.01 14.68 -10.32
N SER A 163 -21.95 15.88 -10.92
CA SER A 163 -23.00 16.90 -10.92
C SER A 163 -24.24 16.44 -11.69
#